data_AF-A0A535K6M5-F1
#
_entry.id   AF-A0A535K6M5-F1
#
_cell.length_a   1.000
_cell.length_b   1.000
_cell.length_c   1.000
_cell.angle_alpha   90.00
_cell.angle_beta   90.00
_cell.angle_gamma   90.00
#
_symmetry.space_group_name_H-M   'P 1'
#
loop_
_entity.id
_entity.type
_entity.pdbx_description
1 polymer ?
#
loop_
_entity_poly.entity_id
_entity_poly.type
_entity_poly.pdbx_seq_one_letter_code
_entity_poly.pdbx_strand_id
1 'polypeptide(L)'
;MRDPRAPACRPELLELGQPIFVRQYPATTGKWLLPVRYQDQTLVTVFVSSGADGMGTVGGGRGGGITIPSEAEARAAGGTTDDPIKDAELVLGNASCGRDLVMWRLVRRSGTTVYLVPEFPGAAPPGALMTDREVWFSTSGRPTANAKLAAAC
;
A
#
# COMPACT_ATOMS: atom_id res chain seq x y z
N MET A 1 13.59 -10.73 -12.58
CA MET A 1 13.77 -11.40 -11.27
C MET A 1 13.32 -12.84 -11.44
N ARG A 2 14.10 -13.84 -11.02
CA ARG A 2 13.76 -15.27 -11.13
C ARG A 2 13.64 -15.83 -9.71
N ASP A 3 12.41 -16.11 -9.26
CA ASP A 3 12.18 -16.73 -7.94
C ASP A 3 12.46 -18.25 -8.08
N PRO A 4 13.35 -18.84 -7.26
CA PRO A 4 13.70 -20.26 -7.37
C PRO A 4 12.53 -21.21 -7.05
N ARG A 5 11.47 -20.71 -6.39
CA ARG A 5 10.24 -21.47 -6.12
C ARG A 5 9.30 -21.48 -7.31
N ALA A 6 9.45 -20.56 -8.26
CA ALA A 6 8.62 -20.55 -9.45
C ALA A 6 8.92 -21.81 -10.28
N PRO A 7 7.90 -22.62 -10.60
CA PRO A 7 8.13 -23.86 -11.33
C PRO A 7 8.64 -23.55 -12.75
N ALA A 8 9.83 -24.07 -13.07
CA ALA A 8 10.39 -23.94 -14.40
C ALA A 8 9.54 -24.71 -15.41
N CYS A 9 9.17 -24.06 -16.52
CA CYS A 9 8.41 -24.67 -17.63
C CYS A 9 7.01 -25.18 -17.29
N ARG A 10 6.44 -24.80 -16.14
CA ARG A 10 5.05 -25.14 -15.74
C ARG A 10 4.28 -23.89 -15.26
N PRO A 11 4.19 -22.82 -16.08
CA PRO A 11 3.57 -21.55 -15.68
C PRO A 11 2.08 -21.68 -15.34
N GLU A 12 1.41 -22.73 -15.80
CA GLU A 12 0.01 -23.03 -15.50
C GLU A 12 -0.25 -23.43 -14.04
N LEU A 13 0.81 -23.67 -13.25
CA LEU A 13 0.72 -23.88 -11.80
C LEU A 13 0.70 -22.58 -11.01
N LEU A 14 0.82 -21.43 -11.68
CA LEU A 14 0.72 -20.12 -11.05
C LEU A 14 -0.75 -19.70 -10.94
N GLU A 15 -1.09 -19.15 -9.79
CA GLU A 15 -2.44 -18.67 -9.50
C GLU A 15 -2.43 -17.16 -9.28
N LEU A 16 -3.55 -16.51 -9.59
CA LEU A 16 -3.79 -15.12 -9.24
C LEU A 16 -4.53 -15.06 -7.90
N GLY A 17 -3.98 -14.31 -6.95
CA GLY A 17 -4.66 -13.97 -5.72
C GLY A 17 -5.74 -12.91 -5.92
N GLN A 18 -6.44 -12.59 -4.82
CA GLN A 18 -7.44 -11.52 -4.82
C GLN A 18 -6.80 -10.18 -5.23
N PRO A 19 -7.33 -9.50 -6.27
CA PRO A 19 -6.84 -8.19 -6.65
C PRO A 19 -7.25 -7.15 -5.61
N ILE A 20 -6.34 -6.23 -5.28
CA ILE A 20 -6.55 -5.15 -4.32
C ILE A 20 -6.34 -3.83 -5.02
N PHE A 21 -7.34 -2.93 -5.00
CA PHE A 21 -7.18 -1.60 -5.54
C PHE A 21 -6.52 -0.66 -4.53
N VAL A 22 -5.50 0.07 -4.97
CA VAL A 22 -4.82 1.10 -4.18
C VAL A 22 -4.82 2.40 -4.96
N ARG A 23 -5.36 3.44 -4.34
CA ARG A 23 -5.57 4.73 -4.97
C ARG A 23 -4.28 5.55 -5.01
N GLN A 24 -4.08 6.25 -6.13
CA GLN A 24 -3.08 7.31 -6.25
C GLN A 24 -3.68 8.59 -5.65
N TYR A 25 -3.50 8.84 -4.35
CA TYR A 25 -4.12 9.99 -3.70
C TYR A 25 -3.42 11.31 -4.10
N PRO A 26 -4.16 12.43 -4.32
CA PRO A 26 -5.61 12.61 -4.20
C PRO A 26 -6.40 12.27 -5.48
N ALA A 27 -5.75 11.82 -6.56
CA ALA A 27 -6.43 11.45 -7.80
C ALA A 27 -7.40 10.27 -7.59
N THR A 28 -8.42 10.13 -8.44
CA THR A 28 -9.36 8.99 -8.41
C THR A 28 -8.80 7.74 -9.10
N THR A 29 -7.67 7.87 -9.77
CA THR A 29 -6.94 6.76 -10.38
C THR A 29 -6.14 5.99 -9.35
N GLY A 30 -5.59 4.84 -9.74
CA GLY A 30 -4.83 3.98 -8.85
C GLY A 30 -4.18 2.82 -9.58
N LYS A 31 -3.74 1.85 -8.80
CA LYS A 31 -3.15 0.60 -9.28
C LYS A 31 -3.84 -0.57 -8.60
N TRP A 32 -4.05 -1.63 -9.35
CA TRP A 32 -4.40 -2.93 -8.81
C TRP A 32 -3.12 -3.65 -8.42
N LEU A 33 -3.09 -4.15 -7.19
CA LEU A 33 -2.10 -5.10 -6.70
C LEU A 33 -2.63 -6.50 -6.97
N LEU A 34 -1.92 -7.25 -7.79
CA LEU A 34 -2.29 -8.60 -8.18
C LEU A 34 -1.23 -9.59 -7.68
N PRO A 35 -1.48 -10.29 -6.56
CA PRO A 35 -0.59 -11.34 -6.09
C PRO A 35 -0.54 -12.48 -7.11
N VAL A 36 0.66 -12.87 -7.54
CA VAL A 36 0.91 -14.11 -8.28
C VAL A 36 1.46 -15.11 -7.29
N ARG A 37 0.77 -16.25 -7.18
CA ARG A 37 1.00 -17.27 -6.18
C ARG A 37 1.47 -18.55 -6.82
N TYR A 38 2.21 -19.32 -6.04
CA TYR A 38 2.45 -20.73 -6.29
C TYR A 38 2.12 -21.45 -5.00
N GLN A 39 1.12 -22.34 -5.04
CA GLN A 39 0.50 -22.87 -3.83
C GLN A 39 0.03 -21.71 -2.93
N ASP A 40 0.25 -21.79 -1.62
CA ASP A 40 -0.17 -20.75 -0.67
C ASP A 40 0.80 -19.57 -0.55
N GLN A 41 1.85 -19.51 -1.38
CA GLN A 41 2.88 -18.48 -1.29
C GLN A 41 2.76 -17.45 -2.41
N THR A 42 2.69 -16.16 -2.04
CA THR A 42 2.83 -15.08 -3.02
C THR A 42 4.30 -14.94 -3.42
N LEU A 43 4.59 -15.18 -4.70
CA LEU A 43 5.93 -15.08 -5.28
C LEU A 43 6.24 -13.65 -5.73
N VAL A 44 5.27 -12.97 -6.32
CA VAL A 44 5.38 -11.60 -6.79
C VAL A 44 4.02 -10.91 -6.70
N THR A 45 3.99 -9.64 -6.32
CA THR A 45 2.81 -8.79 -6.44
C THR A 45 3.01 -7.88 -7.64
N VAL A 46 2.16 -8.04 -8.65
CA VAL A 46 2.20 -7.27 -9.89
C VAL A 46 1.38 -5.99 -9.70
N PHE A 47 1.88 -4.87 -10.22
CA PHE A 47 1.18 -3.59 -10.18
C PHE A 47 0.58 -3.33 -11.55
N VAL A 48 -0.75 -3.27 -11.61
CA VAL A 48 -1.52 -3.07 -12.84
C VAL A 48 -2.19 -1.71 -12.79
N SER A 49 -1.82 -0.82 -13.71
CA SER A 49 -2.49 0.48 -13.91
C SER A 49 -3.41 0.42 -15.12
N SER A 50 -4.37 1.33 -15.21
CA SER A 50 -5.15 1.50 -16.43
C SER A 50 -4.29 2.15 -17.52
N GLY A 51 -4.25 1.54 -18.70
CA GLY A 51 -3.71 2.12 -19.93
C GLY A 51 -4.64 3.19 -20.50
N ALA A 52 -4.18 3.91 -21.52
CA ALA A 52 -4.94 4.97 -22.19
C ALA A 52 -6.20 4.46 -22.91
N ASP A 53 -6.24 3.17 -23.22
CA ASP A 53 -7.35 2.42 -23.82
C ASP A 53 -8.31 1.81 -22.78
N GLY A 54 -8.06 2.05 -21.49
CA GLY A 54 -8.83 1.48 -20.38
C GLY A 54 -8.43 0.04 -20.02
N MET A 55 -7.48 -0.57 -20.73
CA MET A 55 -7.01 -1.93 -20.45
C MET A 55 -5.95 -1.94 -19.35
N GLY A 56 -5.90 -3.03 -18.57
CA GLY A 56 -4.87 -3.20 -17.53
C GLY A 56 -3.48 -3.34 -18.14
N THR A 57 -2.56 -2.45 -17.77
CA THR A 57 -1.15 -2.49 -18.16
C THR A 57 -0.29 -2.80 -16.94
N VAL A 58 0.59 -3.80 -17.07
CA VAL A 58 1.56 -4.14 -16.02
C VAL A 58 2.63 -3.05 -15.95
N GLY A 59 2.62 -2.26 -14.88
CA GLY A 59 3.55 -1.16 -14.64
C GLY A 59 4.79 -1.55 -13.81
N GLY A 60 4.86 -2.80 -13.35
CA GLY A 60 5.97 -3.32 -12.55
C GLY A 60 5.53 -4.41 -11.59
N GLY A 61 6.40 -4.78 -10.66
CA GLY A 61 6.06 -5.73 -9.59
C GLY A 61 7.11 -5.75 -8.49
N ARG A 62 6.70 -6.30 -7.35
CA ARG A 62 7.55 -6.50 -6.16
C ARG A 62 7.60 -7.98 -5.82
N GLY A 63 8.79 -8.50 -5.54
CA GLY A 63 8.94 -9.87 -5.05
C GLY A 63 8.20 -10.07 -3.71
N GLY A 64 7.53 -11.21 -3.57
CA GLY A 64 6.70 -11.54 -2.41
C GLY A 64 5.32 -10.87 -2.41
N GLY A 65 4.60 -11.08 -1.30
CA GLY A 65 3.36 -10.38 -0.98
C GLY A 65 3.63 -9.01 -0.34
N ILE A 66 2.64 -8.13 -0.42
CA ILE A 66 2.59 -6.91 0.38
C ILE A 66 1.70 -7.21 1.60
N THR A 67 2.23 -6.98 2.80
CA THR A 67 1.44 -7.15 4.03
C THR A 67 0.48 -5.97 4.16
N ILE A 68 -0.81 -6.25 4.04
CA ILE A 68 -1.88 -5.25 4.16
C ILE A 68 -2.81 -5.75 5.26
N PRO A 69 -2.90 -5.05 6.42
CA PRO A 69 -3.89 -5.34 7.44
C PRO A 69 -5.29 -5.27 6.85
N SER A 70 -6.21 -6.09 7.36
CA SER A 70 -7.62 -5.99 7.00
C SER A 70 -8.17 -4.61 7.33
N GLU A 71 -9.24 -4.19 6.64
CA GLU A 71 -9.89 -2.91 6.94
C GLU A 71 -10.33 -2.84 8.40
N ALA A 72 -10.81 -3.96 8.98
CA ALA A 72 -11.22 -4.01 10.38
C ALA A 72 -10.05 -3.74 11.34
N GLU A 73 -8.89 -4.38 11.12
CA GLU A 73 -7.68 -4.12 11.91
C GLU A 73 -7.19 -2.68 11.75
N ALA A 74 -7.24 -2.16 10.52
CA ALA A 74 -6.84 -0.78 10.25
C ALA A 74 -7.75 0.23 10.96
N ARG A 75 -9.07 0.02 10.90
CA ARG A 75 -10.06 0.84 11.61
C ARG A 75 -9.88 0.76 13.12
N ALA A 76 -9.63 -0.42 13.66
CA ALA A 76 -9.36 -0.61 15.08
C ALA A 76 -8.07 0.09 15.53
N ALA A 77 -7.02 0.06 14.70
CA ALA A 77 -5.76 0.74 15.00
C ALA A 77 -5.90 2.27 14.93
N GLY A 78 -6.53 2.81 13.88
CA GLY A 78 -6.58 4.26 13.65
C GLY A 78 -7.69 5.00 14.40
N GLY A 79 -8.77 4.30 14.79
CA GLY A 79 -9.92 4.89 15.49
C GLY A 79 -9.73 4.94 17.00
N THR A 80 -10.52 5.80 17.66
CA THR A 80 -10.68 5.77 19.12
C THR A 80 -12.15 5.58 19.47
N THR A 81 -12.45 5.26 20.74
CA THR A 81 -13.84 5.14 21.22
C THR A 81 -14.64 6.41 20.97
N ASP A 82 -14.03 7.57 21.17
CA ASP A 82 -14.69 8.88 21.02
C ASP A 82 -14.67 9.40 19.58
N ASP A 83 -13.76 8.91 18.75
CA ASP A 83 -13.57 9.36 17.36
C ASP A 83 -13.29 8.17 16.42
N PRO A 84 -14.33 7.36 16.10
CA PRO A 84 -14.18 6.17 15.27
C PRO A 84 -13.87 6.52 13.81
N ILE A 85 -13.35 5.54 13.06
CA ILE A 85 -13.09 5.72 11.63
C ILE A 85 -14.41 5.71 10.86
N LYS A 86 -14.66 6.81 10.13
CA LYS A 86 -15.79 6.96 9.20
C LYS A 86 -15.43 6.34 7.85
N ASP A 87 -14.33 6.79 7.24
CA ASP A 87 -13.90 6.36 5.91
C ASP A 87 -12.51 5.72 5.95
N ALA A 88 -12.32 4.65 5.18
CA ALA A 88 -11.05 3.94 5.07
C ALA A 88 -10.78 3.61 3.60
N GLU A 89 -9.59 3.94 3.11
CA GLU A 89 -9.18 3.61 1.74
C GLU A 89 -7.69 3.25 1.70
N LEU A 90 -7.31 2.33 0.81
CA LEU A 90 -5.89 2.06 0.55
C LEU A 90 -5.34 3.09 -0.42
N VAL A 91 -4.20 3.70 -0.06
CA VAL A 91 -3.53 4.72 -0.86
C VAL A 91 -2.05 4.41 -1.04
N LEU A 92 -1.48 4.89 -2.14
CA LEU A 92 -0.05 5.02 -2.33
C LEU A 92 0.40 6.35 -1.73
N GLY A 93 1.30 6.31 -0.76
CA GLY A 93 1.90 7.51 -0.16
C GLY A 93 3.32 7.23 0.29
N ASN A 94 4.03 8.24 0.76
CA ASN A 94 5.41 8.10 1.19
C ASN A 94 5.59 8.65 2.61
N ALA A 95 6.29 7.88 3.43
CA ALA A 95 6.47 8.10 4.86
C ALA A 95 7.95 8.23 5.22
N SER A 96 8.67 9.12 4.52
CA SER A 96 10.11 9.40 4.72
C SER A 96 11.09 8.37 4.13
N CYS A 97 10.59 7.28 3.53
CA CYS A 97 11.41 6.17 3.04
C CYS A 97 11.77 6.20 1.55
N GLY A 98 11.58 7.32 0.85
CA GLY A 98 12.03 7.50 -0.54
C GLY A 98 11.28 6.67 -1.61
N ARG A 99 10.32 5.83 -1.21
CA ARG A 99 9.44 5.07 -2.11
C ARG A 99 7.97 5.18 -1.70
N ASP A 100 7.06 5.00 -2.66
CA ASP A 100 5.65 4.86 -2.35
C ASP A 100 5.39 3.53 -1.62
N LEU A 101 4.64 3.62 -0.53
CA LEU A 101 4.19 2.53 0.32
C LEU A 101 2.67 2.42 0.19
N VAL A 102 2.16 1.19 0.33
CA VAL A 102 0.73 0.94 0.49
C VAL A 102 0.38 1.21 1.95
N MET A 103 -0.58 2.09 2.18
CA MET A 103 -1.04 2.47 3.51
C MET A 103 -2.56 2.63 3.53
N TRP A 104 -3.15 2.47 4.71
CA TRP A 104 -4.55 2.83 4.92
C TRP A 104 -4.64 4.32 5.23
N ARG A 105 -5.37 5.08 4.41
CA ARG A 105 -5.86 6.40 4.77
C ARG A 105 -7.17 6.24 5.54
N LEU A 106 -7.19 6.70 6.78
CA LEU A 106 -8.30 6.55 7.71
C LEU A 106 -8.80 7.92 8.12
N VAL A 107 -10.06 8.22 7.81
CA VAL A 107 -10.70 9.48 8.18
C VAL A 107 -11.61 9.23 9.38
N ARG A 108 -11.29 9.84 10.51
CA ARG A 108 -12.11 9.80 11.71
C ARG A 108 -13.40 10.59 11.54
N ARG A 109 -14.39 10.34 12.40
CA ARG A 109 -15.66 11.05 12.39
C ARG A 109 -15.50 12.57 12.55
N SER A 110 -14.49 13.01 13.29
CA SER A 110 -14.09 14.43 13.43
C SER A 110 -13.57 15.08 12.13
N GLY A 111 -13.22 14.28 11.12
CA GLY A 111 -12.53 14.72 9.90
C GLY A 111 -11.00 14.61 10.00
N THR A 112 -10.46 14.23 11.15
CA THR A 112 -9.02 13.97 11.31
C THR A 112 -8.59 12.81 10.42
N THR A 113 -7.56 13.01 9.61
CA THR A 113 -6.96 11.94 8.79
C THR A 113 -5.72 11.37 9.48
N VAL A 114 -5.65 10.05 9.58
CA VAL A 114 -4.46 9.30 10.00
C VAL A 114 -4.12 8.23 8.97
N TYR A 115 -2.85 7.85 8.89
CA TYR A 115 -2.35 6.86 7.96
C TYR A 115 -1.75 5.70 8.72
N LEU A 116 -2.25 4.49 8.50
CA LEU A 116 -1.61 3.28 9.00
C LEU A 116 -0.63 2.77 7.94
N VAL A 117 0.66 2.76 8.28
CA VAL A 117 1.78 2.33 7.42
C VAL A 117 2.27 0.96 7.92
N PRO A 118 1.86 -0.15 7.28
CA PRO A 118 2.16 -1.50 7.78
C PRO A 118 3.64 -1.87 7.72
N GLU A 119 4.33 -1.40 6.67
CA GLU A 119 5.73 -1.73 6.41
C GLU A 119 6.70 -0.66 6.95
N PHE A 120 6.30 0.08 7.99
CA PHE A 120 7.19 1.08 8.58
C PHE A 120 8.31 0.40 9.40
N PRO A 121 9.59 0.76 9.20
CA PRO A 121 10.70 0.14 9.92
C PRO A 121 10.52 0.20 11.45
N GLY A 122 10.61 -0.96 12.11
CA GLY A 122 10.50 -1.07 13.56
C GLY A 122 9.07 -0.99 14.13
N ALA A 123 8.05 -0.83 13.30
CA ALA A 123 6.66 -0.83 13.75
C ALA A 123 6.19 -2.25 14.12
N ALA A 124 5.50 -2.38 15.25
CA ALA A 124 4.77 -3.59 15.58
C ALA A 124 3.52 -3.72 14.68
N PRO A 125 3.01 -4.94 14.43
CA PRO A 125 1.72 -5.12 13.77
C PRO A 125 0.61 -4.33 14.48
N PRO A 126 -0.33 -3.70 13.77
CA PRO A 126 -0.52 -3.76 12.31
C PRO A 126 0.28 -2.71 11.51
N GLY A 127 1.13 -1.92 12.15
CA GLY A 127 1.93 -0.86 11.51
C GLY A 127 2.09 0.38 12.38
N ALA A 128 2.72 1.42 11.82
CA ALA A 128 2.82 2.74 12.44
C ALA A 128 1.65 3.64 12.03
N LEU A 129 1.11 4.41 12.98
CA LEU A 129 0.15 5.47 12.68
C LEU A 129 0.89 6.79 12.46
N MET A 130 0.47 7.49 11.42
CA MET A 130 1.06 8.76 10.98
C MET A 130 -0.02 9.77 10.66
N THR A 131 0.36 11.03 10.58
CA THR A 131 -0.51 12.17 10.25
C THR A 131 -0.21 12.73 8.85
N ASP A 132 -1.05 13.65 8.38
CA ASP A 132 -0.83 14.39 7.12
C ASP A 132 0.50 15.17 7.07
N ARG A 133 1.15 15.39 8.21
CA ARG A 133 2.47 16.05 8.27
C ARG A 133 3.64 15.11 8.00
N GLU A 134 3.42 13.80 8.18
CA GLU A 134 4.44 12.76 8.10
C GLU A 134 4.36 12.00 6.78
N VAL A 135 3.17 11.97 6.17
CA VAL A 135 2.92 11.34 4.87
C VAL A 135 2.85 12.39 3.77
N TRP A 136 3.41 12.07 2.60
CA TRP A 136 3.20 12.88 1.40
C TRP A 136 2.83 12.03 0.19
N PHE A 137 2.23 12.68 -0.79
CA PHE A 137 1.78 12.06 -2.03
C PHE A 137 2.57 12.63 -3.20
N SER A 138 2.91 11.79 -4.17
CA SER A 138 3.74 12.17 -5.32
C SER A 138 3.15 13.34 -6.13
N THR A 139 1.83 13.51 -6.12
CA THR A 139 1.12 14.63 -6.77
C THR A 139 0.97 15.88 -5.91
N SER A 140 1.25 15.82 -4.60
CA SER A 140 1.07 16.95 -3.66
C SER A 140 2.36 17.71 -3.34
N GLY A 141 3.51 17.29 -3.88
CA GLY A 141 4.82 17.83 -3.52
C GLY A 141 5.32 17.36 -2.14
N ARG A 142 6.62 17.53 -1.85
CA ARG A 142 7.22 17.18 -0.54
C ARG A 142 6.93 18.28 0.49
N PRO A 143 6.48 17.94 1.71
CA PRO A 143 6.42 18.89 2.81
C PRO A 143 7.82 19.39 3.18
N THR A 144 8.00 20.70 3.32
CA THR A 144 9.28 21.38 3.57
C THR A 144 9.98 20.96 4.88
N ALA A 145 9.28 20.34 5.82
CA ALA A 145 9.83 19.94 7.12
C ALA A 145 10.64 18.62 7.10
N ASN A 146 10.44 17.73 6.12
CA ASN A 146 10.92 16.35 6.17
C ASN A 146 12.21 16.07 5.38
N ALA A 147 12.90 17.10 4.87
CA ALA A 147 14.20 16.94 4.22
C ALA A 147 15.28 16.36 5.15
N LYS A 148 15.07 16.38 6.48
CA LYS A 148 16.02 15.85 7.48
C LYS A 148 15.77 14.39 7.91
N LEU A 149 14.56 13.85 7.75
CA LEU A 149 14.22 12.48 8.18
C LEU A 149 14.53 11.40 7.14
N ALA A 150 14.70 11.80 5.87
CA ALA A 150 15.09 10.89 4.78
C ALA A 150 16.51 10.29 4.92
N ALA A 151 17.30 10.75 5.91
CA ALA A 151 18.66 10.26 6.16
C ALA A 151 18.72 9.02 7.08
N ALA A 152 17.60 8.58 7.64
CA ALA A 152 17.53 7.46 8.59
C ALA A 152 16.87 6.19 8.01
N CYS A 153 16.63 6.16 6.69
CA CYS A 153 16.09 5.00 5.96
C CYS A 153 17.17 4.29 5.15
#